data_AF-A0A925VMC4-F1
#
_entry.id   AF-A0A925VMC4-F1
#
_cell.length_a   1.000
_cell.length_b   1.000
_cell.length_c   1.000
_cell.angle_alpha   90.00
_cell.angle_beta   90.00
_cell.angle_gamma   90.00
#
_symmetry.space_group_name_H-M   'P 1'
#
loop_
_entity.id
_entity.type
_entity.pdbx_description
1 polymer ?
#
loop_
_entity_poly.entity_id
_entity_poly.type
_entity_poly.pdbx_seq_one_letter_code
_entity_poly.pdbx_strand_id
1 'polypeptide(L)'
;MAGFGGRVTGFRLINTARRHKPYYRLECWRLAFEFVAVAYALGRSFPPEERFELASQLRRAATSVPLNIAEGAGRDSQAEFCRFLITARGSITALDTILLLAGRLGYTTAFKPTKPLLPWTESRPSSMAG
;
A
#
# COMPACT_ATOMS: atom_id res chain seq x y z
N MET A 1 -23.93 -25.82 59.43
CA MET A 1 -23.41 -26.95 58.63
C MET A 1 -23.25 -26.51 57.19
N ALA A 2 -22.16 -26.92 56.58
CA ALA A 2 -21.56 -26.39 55.36
C ALA A 2 -22.19 -26.90 54.05
N GLY A 3 -21.97 -26.14 52.97
CA GLY A 3 -21.46 -26.68 51.70
C GLY A 3 -22.45 -26.88 50.55
N PHE A 4 -22.32 -26.05 49.50
CA PHE A 4 -22.02 -26.37 48.08
C PHE A 4 -22.51 -25.19 47.22
N GLY A 5 -21.69 -24.37 46.56
CA GLY A 5 -20.34 -24.61 46.05
C GLY A 5 -20.35 -24.92 44.55
N GLY A 6 -21.01 -24.09 43.73
CA GLY A 6 -20.97 -24.17 42.27
C GLY A 6 -20.66 -22.81 41.66
N ARG A 7 -19.37 -22.51 41.49
CA ARG A 7 -18.87 -21.31 40.82
C ARG A 7 -19.36 -21.33 39.36
N VAL A 8 -20.18 -20.34 38.98
CA VAL A 8 -20.38 -20.02 37.57
C VAL A 8 -19.07 -19.42 37.09
N THR A 9 -18.24 -20.24 36.45
CA THR A 9 -16.98 -19.82 35.85
C THR A 9 -17.30 -18.73 34.85
N GLY A 10 -16.92 -17.50 35.17
CA GLY A 10 -17.04 -16.37 34.28
C GLY A 10 -16.25 -16.66 33.01
N PHE A 11 -16.96 -17.04 31.95
CA PHE A 11 -16.46 -16.90 30.60
C PHE A 11 -16.41 -15.39 30.35
N ARG A 12 -15.31 -14.77 30.77
CA ARG A 12 -14.97 -13.42 30.37
C ARG A 12 -14.74 -13.53 28.87
N LEU A 13 -15.80 -13.31 28.10
CA LEU A 13 -15.70 -12.99 26.68
C LEU A 13 -14.70 -11.84 26.62
N ILE A 14 -13.46 -12.18 26.29
CA ILE A 14 -12.43 -11.20 26.00
C ILE A 14 -13.06 -10.41 24.86
N ASN A 15 -13.37 -9.15 25.13
CA ASN A 15 -13.93 -8.25 24.16
C ASN A 15 -12.88 -8.06 23.07
N THR A 16 -12.88 -8.98 22.09
CA THR A 16 -12.14 -8.91 20.83
C THR A 16 -12.86 -7.94 19.90
N ALA A 17 -13.19 -6.76 20.41
CA ALA A 17 -13.42 -5.58 19.59
C ALA A 17 -12.11 -5.33 18.85
N ARG A 18 -11.96 -6.04 17.74
CA ARG A 18 -10.93 -5.91 16.73
C ARG A 18 -10.66 -4.42 16.56
N ARG A 19 -9.52 -3.93 17.05
CA ARG A 19 -9.06 -2.54 16.83
C ARG A 19 -8.59 -2.37 15.38
N HIS A 20 -9.27 -2.99 14.42
CA HIS A 20 -9.02 -2.79 13.01
C HIS A 20 -9.44 -1.36 12.67
N LYS A 21 -8.48 -0.53 12.31
CA LYS A 21 -8.80 0.78 11.73
C LYS A 21 -9.45 0.50 10.37
N PRO A 22 -10.63 1.05 10.07
CA PRO A 22 -11.21 0.91 8.75
C PRO A 22 -10.26 1.54 7.72
N TYR A 23 -9.58 0.69 6.94
CA TYR A 23 -8.55 1.11 5.99
C TYR A 23 -9.08 2.11 4.94
N TYR A 24 -10.38 2.02 4.60
CA TYR A 24 -11.05 2.92 3.67
C TYR A 24 -11.15 4.38 4.17
N ARG A 25 -10.87 4.64 5.46
CA ARG A 25 -10.74 5.99 6.02
C ARG A 25 -9.31 6.55 5.92
N LEU A 26 -8.32 5.73 5.57
CA LEU A 26 -6.95 6.19 5.40
C LEU A 26 -6.84 6.94 4.08
N GLU A 27 -6.37 8.18 4.13
CA GLU A 27 -6.20 9.00 2.93
C GLU A 27 -5.22 8.37 1.94
N CYS A 28 -4.11 7.80 2.44
CA CYS A 28 -3.16 7.09 1.60
C CYS A 28 -3.78 5.89 0.87
N TRP A 29 -4.74 5.19 1.49
CA TRP A 29 -5.47 4.10 0.84
C TRP A 29 -6.41 4.64 -0.24
N ARG A 30 -7.16 5.72 0.04
CA ARG A 30 -8.09 6.33 -0.92
C ARG A 30 -7.35 6.82 -2.16
N LEU A 31 -6.27 7.56 -1.98
CA LEU A 31 -5.41 8.04 -3.08
C LEU A 31 -4.83 6.87 -3.87
N ALA A 32 -4.34 5.83 -3.20
CA ALA A 32 -3.82 4.64 -3.86
C ALA A 32 -4.90 3.89 -4.65
N PHE A 33 -6.12 3.80 -4.11
CA PHE A 33 -7.26 3.14 -4.75
C PHE A 33 -7.69 3.89 -6.02
N GLU A 34 -7.82 5.21 -5.97
CA GLU A 34 -8.11 6.04 -7.15
C GLU A 34 -7.00 5.92 -8.20
N PHE A 35 -5.73 5.86 -7.76
CA PHE A 35 -4.59 5.67 -8.67
C PHE A 35 -4.66 4.34 -9.43
N VAL A 36 -5.27 3.28 -8.87
CA VAL A 36 -5.45 2.01 -9.61
C VAL A 36 -6.27 2.25 -10.88
N ALA A 37 -7.36 3.02 -10.82
CA ALA A 37 -8.17 3.31 -12.00
C ALA A 37 -7.36 4.06 -13.08
N VAL A 38 -6.54 5.03 -12.66
CA VAL A 38 -5.63 5.77 -13.53
C VAL A 38 -4.60 4.85 -14.17
N ALA A 39 -3.97 3.96 -13.40
CA ALA A 39 -2.98 3.00 -13.89
C ALA A 39 -3.58 2.02 -14.91
N TYR A 40 -4.82 1.56 -14.69
CA TYR A 40 -5.53 0.72 -15.66
C TYR A 40 -5.88 1.48 -16.93
N ALA A 41 -6.27 2.75 -16.83
CA ALA A 41 -6.54 3.59 -18.00
C ALA A 41 -5.27 3.85 -18.82
N LEU A 42 -4.16 4.18 -18.15
CA LEU A 42 -2.87 4.37 -18.79
C LEU A 42 -2.35 3.07 -19.44
N GLY A 43 -2.45 1.93 -18.75
CA GLY A 43 -2.04 0.65 -19.33
C GLY A 43 -2.85 0.24 -20.56
N ARG A 44 -4.06 0.77 -20.76
CA ARG A 44 -4.86 0.58 -21.98
C ARG A 44 -4.38 1.43 -23.16
N SER A 45 -3.62 2.50 -22.92
CA SER A 45 -3.08 3.36 -23.98
C SER A 45 -1.73 2.87 -24.51
N PHE A 46 -1.13 1.85 -23.90
CA PHE A 46 0.11 1.26 -24.40
C PHE A 46 -0.16 0.43 -25.66
N PRO A 47 0.87 0.18 -26.50
CA PRO A 47 0.75 -0.70 -27.66
C PRO A 47 0.20 -2.09 -27.29
N PRO A 48 -0.57 -2.77 -28.16
CA PRO A 48 -1.16 -4.07 -27.86
C PRO A 48 -0.16 -5.15 -27.41
N GLU A 49 1.06 -5.13 -27.97
CA GLU A 49 2.18 -6.00 -27.61
C GLU A 49 2.62 -5.85 -26.15
N GLU A 50 2.43 -4.67 -25.55
CA GLU A 50 2.78 -4.39 -24.15
C GLU A 50 1.70 -4.82 -23.15
N ARG A 51 0.57 -5.36 -23.63
CA ARG A 51 -0.58 -5.75 -22.79
C ARG A 51 -0.18 -6.69 -21.66
N PHE A 52 0.66 -7.68 -21.96
CA PHE A 52 1.13 -8.68 -21.01
C PHE A 52 2.49 -8.34 -20.40
N GLU A 53 3.18 -7.36 -20.97
CA GLU A 53 4.47 -6.84 -20.50
C GLU A 53 4.25 -5.60 -19.61
N LEU A 54 4.60 -4.40 -20.07
CA LEU A 54 4.64 -3.21 -19.23
C LEU A 54 3.27 -2.82 -18.67
N ALA A 55 2.19 -3.00 -19.43
CA ALA A 55 0.83 -2.69 -18.97
C ALA A 55 0.37 -3.64 -17.85
N SER A 56 0.82 -4.91 -17.85
CA SER A 56 0.48 -5.86 -16.80
C SER A 56 1.23 -5.54 -15.51
N GLN A 57 2.51 -5.18 -15.62
CA GLN A 57 3.36 -4.77 -14.49
C GLN A 57 2.83 -3.48 -13.84
N LEU A 58 2.45 -2.48 -14.63
CA LEU A 58 1.85 -1.23 -14.17
C LEU A 58 0.62 -1.50 -13.30
N ARG A 59 -0.31 -2.32 -13.81
CA ARG A 59 -1.57 -2.66 -13.11
C ARG A 59 -1.31 -3.43 -11.83
N ARG A 60 -0.40 -4.41 -11.85
CA ARG A 60 -0.06 -5.21 -10.66
C ARG A 60 0.58 -4.36 -9.58
N ALA A 61 1.55 -3.51 -9.94
CA ALA A 61 2.21 -2.63 -9.00
C ALA A 61 1.21 -1.62 -8.40
N ALA A 62 0.34 -1.02 -9.21
CA ALA A 62 -0.71 -0.10 -8.74
C ALA A 62 -1.67 -0.77 -7.76
N THR A 63 -2.22 -1.94 -8.13
CA THR A 63 -3.15 -2.69 -7.27
C THR A 63 -2.50 -3.16 -5.97
N SER A 64 -1.20 -3.46 -5.98
CA SER A 64 -0.45 -3.88 -4.79
C SER A 64 -0.43 -2.82 -3.68
N VAL A 65 -0.42 -1.52 -4.03
CA VAL A 65 -0.34 -0.43 -3.05
C VAL A 65 -1.53 -0.40 -2.08
N PRO A 66 -2.80 -0.25 -2.53
CA PRO A 66 -3.94 -0.26 -1.62
C PRO A 66 -4.19 -1.62 -0.97
N LEU A 67 -3.82 -2.74 -1.62
CA LEU A 67 -3.91 -4.08 -1.01
C LEU A 67 -3.00 -4.20 0.22
N ASN A 68 -1.73 -3.78 0.12
CA ASN A 68 -0.81 -3.81 1.25
C ASN A 68 -1.23 -2.84 2.35
N ILE A 69 -1.74 -1.64 2.02
CA ILE A 69 -2.25 -0.71 3.03
C ILE A 69 -3.45 -1.32 3.78
N ALA A 70 -4.40 -1.94 3.07
CA ALA A 70 -5.57 -2.57 3.67
C ALA A 70 -5.18 -3.77 4.54
N GLU A 71 -4.29 -4.62 4.06
CA GLU A 71 -3.81 -5.79 4.80
C GLU A 71 -3.05 -5.38 6.06
N GLY A 72 -2.16 -4.39 5.95
CA GLY A 72 -1.41 -3.85 7.07
C GLY A 72 -2.29 -3.19 8.13
N ALA A 73 -3.32 -2.43 7.71
CA ALA A 73 -4.30 -1.84 8.61
C ALA A 73 -5.15 -2.89 9.34
N GLY A 74 -5.16 -4.12 8.83
CA GLY A 74 -5.75 -5.29 9.45
C GLY A 74 -4.85 -6.05 10.42
N ARG A 75 -3.64 -5.57 10.72
CA ARG A 75 -2.73 -6.21 11.66
C ARG A 75 -2.86 -5.65 13.07
N ASP A 76 -2.51 -6.46 14.06
CA ASP A 76 -2.70 -6.13 15.48
C ASP A 76 -1.62 -5.19 16.04
N SER A 77 -0.42 -5.18 15.46
CA SER A 77 0.67 -4.31 15.90
C SER A 77 1.10 -3.29 14.86
N GLN A 78 1.54 -2.13 15.35
CA GLN A 78 2.10 -1.07 14.50
C GLN A 78 3.33 -1.54 13.73
N ALA A 79 4.16 -2.41 14.30
CA ALA A 79 5.32 -2.97 13.63
C ALA A 79 4.92 -3.79 12.39
N GLU A 80 3.85 -4.57 12.47
CA GLU A 80 3.33 -5.29 11.30
C GLU A 80 2.78 -4.33 10.26
N PHE A 81 1.98 -3.34 10.69
CA PHE A 81 1.44 -2.35 9.77
C PHE A 81 2.56 -1.63 8.99
N CYS A 82 3.64 -1.23 9.68
CA CYS A 82 4.81 -0.63 9.05
C CYS A 82 5.46 -1.56 8.01
N ARG A 83 5.54 -2.88 8.24
CA ARG A 83 6.08 -3.83 7.24
C ARG A 83 5.26 -3.81 5.95
N PHE A 84 3.94 -3.81 6.05
CA PHE A 84 3.07 -3.70 4.87
C PHE A 84 3.20 -2.35 4.16
N LEU A 85 3.36 -1.25 4.90
CA LEU A 85 3.61 0.07 4.30
C LEU A 85 4.95 0.13 3.56
N ILE A 86 5.98 -0.57 4.04
CA ILE A 86 7.27 -0.72 3.34
C ILE A 86 7.05 -1.45 2.00
N THR A 87 6.26 -2.53 1.98
CA THR A 87 5.93 -3.23 0.73
C THR A 87 5.12 -2.36 -0.23
N ALA A 88 4.13 -1.61 0.28
CA ALA A 88 3.37 -0.65 -0.51
C ALA A 88 4.29 0.40 -1.14
N ARG A 89 5.25 0.94 -0.38
CA ARG A 89 6.28 1.86 -0.88
C ARG A 89 7.17 1.22 -1.95
N GLY A 90 7.53 -0.06 -1.80
CA GLY A 90 8.24 -0.80 -2.84
C GLY A 90 7.46 -0.88 -4.16
N SER A 91 6.14 -1.08 -4.08
CA SER A 91 5.27 -1.05 -5.26
C SER A 91 5.20 0.33 -5.92
N ILE A 92 5.25 1.43 -5.14
CA ILE A 92 5.36 2.80 -5.67
C ILE A 92 6.68 3.00 -6.43
N THR A 93 7.81 2.52 -5.90
CA THR A 93 9.10 2.64 -6.61
C THR A 93 9.13 1.85 -7.93
N ALA A 94 8.44 0.71 -7.99
CA ALA A 94 8.27 -0.04 -9.23
C ALA A 94 7.40 0.74 -10.23
N LEU A 95 6.29 1.36 -9.77
CA LEU A 95 5.45 2.22 -10.61
C LEU A 95 6.25 3.36 -11.23
N ASP A 96 7.05 4.07 -10.44
CA ASP A 96 7.90 5.16 -10.93
C ASP A 96 8.81 4.69 -12.07
N THR A 97 9.44 3.52 -11.90
CA THR A 97 10.32 2.92 -12.91
C THR A 97 9.56 2.56 -14.19
N ILE A 98 8.37 1.96 -14.06
CA ILE A 98 7.51 1.58 -15.17
C ILE A 98 7.03 2.82 -15.95
N LEU A 99 6.65 3.89 -15.26
CA LEU A 99 6.20 5.14 -15.88
C LEU A 99 7.34 5.85 -16.62
N LEU A 100 8.55 5.87 -16.03
CA LEU A 100 9.75 6.39 -16.71
C LEU A 100 10.07 5.60 -17.98
N LEU A 101 9.98 4.26 -17.92
CA LEU A 101 10.20 3.41 -19.10
C LEU A 101 9.13 3.62 -20.17
N ALA A 102 7.85 3.68 -19.79
CA ALA A 102 6.75 3.97 -20.72
C ALA A 102 6.94 5.33 -21.42
N GLY A 103 7.39 6.35 -20.69
CA GLY A 103 7.73 7.65 -21.26
C GLY A 103 8.93 7.57 -22.22
N ARG A 104 9.98 6.83 -21.86
CA ARG A 104 11.17 6.63 -22.70
C ARG A 104 10.86 5.89 -24.01
N LEU A 105 9.92 4.95 -23.97
CA LEU A 105 9.44 4.18 -25.13
C LEU A 105 8.36 4.93 -25.94
N GLY A 106 7.91 6.11 -25.48
CA GLY A 106 6.92 6.92 -26.20
C GLY A 106 5.47 6.46 -26.05
N TYR A 107 5.16 5.63 -25.04
CA TYR A 107 3.80 5.09 -24.83
C TYR A 107 2.88 6.06 -24.07
N THR A 108 3.43 7.14 -23.52
CA THR A 108 2.67 8.20 -22.86
C THR A 108 3.25 9.57 -23.17
N THR A 109 2.37 10.52 -23.48
CA THR A 109 2.72 11.94 -23.70
C THR A 109 2.58 12.78 -22.44
N ALA A 110 1.91 12.25 -21.40
CA ALA A 110 1.37 13.05 -20.30
C ALA A 110 2.15 12.96 -18.99
N PHE A 111 3.05 11.98 -18.82
CA PHE A 111 3.83 11.87 -17.58
C PHE A 111 5.16 12.61 -17.71
N LYS A 112 5.15 13.91 -17.41
CA LYS A 112 6.35 14.59 -16.93
C LYS A 112 6.44 14.31 -15.43
N PRO A 113 7.48 13.62 -14.92
CA PRO A 113 7.70 13.56 -13.48
C PRO A 113 7.85 15.01 -13.00
N THR A 114 6.83 15.52 -12.30
CA THR A 114 6.81 16.90 -11.77
C THR A 114 7.91 17.14 -10.73
N LYS A 115 8.45 16.04 -10.22
CA LYS A 115 9.72 15.85 -9.52
C LYS A 115 9.96 14.34 -9.52
N PRO A 116 11.19 13.82 -9.37
CA PRO A 116 11.34 12.46 -8.87
C PRO A 116 10.50 12.38 -7.60
N LEU A 117 9.61 11.39 -7.46
CA LEU A 117 8.79 11.25 -6.24
C LEU A 117 9.64 10.95 -4.99
N LEU A 118 10.97 10.95 -5.13
CA LEU A 118 11.94 10.82 -4.06
C LEU A 118 13.14 11.75 -4.28
N PRO A 119 13.37 12.74 -3.39
CA PRO A 119 14.69 13.03 -2.89
C PRO A 119 14.81 12.37 -1.50
N TRP A 120 14.72 11.04 -1.40
CA TRP A 120 15.03 10.38 -0.11
C TRP A 120 16.52 10.48 0.24
N THR A 121 17.36 11.03 -0.63
CA THR A 121 18.79 11.22 -0.42
C THR A 121 19.18 12.58 0.15
N GLU A 122 18.29 13.58 0.22
CA GLU A 122 18.67 14.95 0.63
C GLU A 122 18.09 15.43 1.97
N SER A 123 17.29 14.61 2.66
CA SER A 123 16.78 14.96 4.00
C SER A 123 17.08 13.88 5.02
N ARG A 124 18.36 13.50 5.17
CA ARG A 124 18.84 13.02 6.47
C ARG A 124 19.10 14.27 7.34
N PRO A 125 18.38 14.49 8.45
CA PRO A 125 18.86 15.44 9.44
C PRO A 125 20.26 15.01 9.88
N SER A 126 21.21 15.95 9.86
CA SER A 126 22.63 15.76 10.16
C SER A 126 22.92 15.23 11.58
N SER A 127 21.89 14.92 12.38
CA SER A 127 21.97 14.46 13.76
C SER A 127 22.06 12.94 13.95
N MET A 128 22.19 12.16 12.87
CA MET A 128 22.40 10.69 12.94
C MET A 128 23.62 10.21 12.13
N ALA A 129 24.60 11.09 11.95
CA ALA A 129 25.97 10.70 11.61
C ALA A 129 26.84 10.90 12.85
N GLY A 130 26.80 9.92 13.74
CA GLY A 130 27.59 9.83 14.97
C GLY A 130 27.57 8.39 15.44
#